data_AF-A0A0F9V4A5-F1
#
_entry.id   AF-A0A0F9V4A5-F1
#
_cell.length_a   1.000
_cell.length_b   1.000
_cell.length_c   1.000
_cell.angle_alpha   90.00
_cell.angle_beta   90.00
_cell.angle_gamma   90.00
#
_symmetry.space_group_name_H-M   'P 1'
#
loop_
_entity.id
_entity.type
_entity.pdbx_description
1 polymer ?
#
loop_
_entity_poly.entity_id
_entity_poly.type
_entity_poly.pdbx_seq_one_letter_code
_entity_poly.pdbx_strand_id
1 'polypeptide(L)' 'MAKQEKGGYCKVCDKNVLVWRKGTNHILHLILSLLTFGLWLPVWIFISIKIGGWKCSTCGVRA' A
#
# COMPACT_ATOMS: atom_id res chain seq x y z
N MET A 1 -0.91 -1.03 -10.32
CA MET A 1 -0.29 -0.87 -8.98
C MET A 1 -0.54 0.57 -8.54
N ALA A 2 -1.39 0.82 -7.55
CA ALA A 2 -1.63 2.19 -7.07
C ALA A 2 -0.55 2.56 -6.04
N LYS A 3 0.29 3.55 -6.34
CA LYS A 3 1.25 4.10 -5.38
C LYS A 3 0.56 5.29 -4.70
N GLN A 4 0.40 5.24 -3.38
CA GLN A 4 -0.06 6.41 -2.63
C GLN A 4 1.16 7.15 -2.12
N GLU A 5 1.24 8.43 -2.44
CA GLU A 5 2.32 9.32 -2.04
C GLU A 5 1.76 10.54 -1.32
N LYS A 6 2.39 10.90 -0.20
CA LYS A 6 2.00 12.03 0.65
C LYS A 6 3.28 12.70 1.16
N GLY A 7 3.24 14.01 1.38
CA GLY A 7 4.29 14.70 2.15
C GLY A 7 4.26 14.29 3.63
N GLY A 8 5.38 13.79 4.15
CA GLY A 8 5.57 13.46 5.57
C GLY A 8 6.94 13.91 6.05
N TYR A 9 7.08 14.15 7.35
CA TYR A 9 8.38 14.48 7.93
C TYR A 9 9.15 13.18 8.25
N CYS A 10 10.39 13.07 7.79
CA CYS A 10 11.24 11.93 8.07
C CYS A 10 12.30 12.29 9.12
N LYS A 11 12.29 11.61 10.27
CA LYS A 11 13.27 11.82 11.35
C LYS A 11 14.72 11.54 10.95
N VAL A 12 14.95 10.70 9.93
CA VAL A 12 16.30 10.36 9.46
C VAL A 12 16.84 11.40 8.48
N CYS A 13 15.98 11.98 7.65
CA CYS A 13 16.38 13.03 6.70
C CYS A 13 16.23 14.44 7.28
N ASP A 14 15.68 14.56 8.48
CA ASP A 14 15.36 15.80 9.19
C ASP A 14 14.61 16.83 8.32
N LYS A 15 13.77 16.35 7.41
CA LYS A 15 13.05 17.21 6.47
C LYS A 15 11.74 16.59 6.02
N ASN A 16 10.86 17.44 5.49
CA ASN A 16 9.67 17.00 4.78
C ASN A 16 10.05 16.32 3.47
N VAL A 17 9.67 15.06 3.34
CA VAL A 17 9.93 14.20 2.19
C VAL A 17 8.64 13.56 1.72
N LEU A 18 8.63 13.14 0.46
CA LEU A 18 7.54 12.31 -0.02
C LEU A 18 7.65 10.92 0.62
N VAL A 19 6.63 10.54 1.36
CA VAL A 19 6.45 9.17 1.85
C VAL A 19 5.52 8.45 0.90
N TRP A 20 5.87 7.22 0.57
CA TRP A 20 5.10 6.39 -0.34
C TRP A 20 4.72 5.09 0.34
N ARG A 21 3.55 4.57 -0.03
CA ARG A 21 3.16 3.21 0.28
C ARG A 21 2.64 2.53 -0.97
N LYS A 22 2.92 1.23 -1.11
CA LYS A 22 2.28 0.41 -2.14
C LYS A 22 0.82 0.20 -1.74
N GLY A 23 -0.08 0.95 -2.37
CA GLY A 23 -1.51 0.67 -2.31
C GLY A 23 -1.79 -0.69 -2.92
N THR A 24 -2.62 -1.48 -2.24
CA THR A 24 -3.18 -2.70 -2.82
C THR A 24 -4.14 -2.30 -3.93
N ASN A 25 -4.11 -3.00 -5.06
CA ASN A 25 -5.05 -2.72 -6.15
C ASN A 25 -6.40 -3.39 -5.82
N HIS A 26 -7.20 -2.74 -4.97
CA HIS A 26 -8.51 -3.24 -4.54
C HIS A 26 -9.43 -3.54 -5.73
N ILE A 27 -9.30 -2.78 -6.83
CA ILE A 27 -10.07 -2.97 -8.06
C ILE A 27 -9.76 -4.31 -8.73
N LEU A 28 -8.47 -4.66 -8.84
CA LEU A 28 -8.06 -5.95 -9.43
C LEU A 28 -8.64 -7.13 -8.64
N HIS A 29 -8.59 -7.04 -7.30
CA HIS A 29 -9.13 -8.08 -6.45
C HIS A 29 -10.67 -8.17 -6.48
N LEU A 30 -11.35 -7.03 -6.67
CA LEU A 30 -12.79 -6.98 -6.83
C LEU A 30 -13.23 -7.69 -8.14
N ILE A 31 -12.52 -7.43 -9.25
CA ILE A 31 -12.72 -8.13 -10.53
C ILE A 31 -12.47 -9.64 -10.37
N LEU A 32 -11.39 -10.02 -9.67
CA LEU A 32 -11.04 -11.42 -9.48
C LEU A 32 -12.07 -12.16 -8.59
N SER A 33 -12.63 -11.47 -7.59
CA SER A 33 -13.73 -11.98 -6.76
C SER A 33 -15.01 -12.16 -7.58
N LEU A 34 -15.33 -11.24 -8.49
CA LEU A 34 -16.46 -11.40 -9.42
C LEU A 34 -16.27 -12.59 -10.38
N LEU A 35 -15.08 -12.74 -10.97
CA LEU A 35 -14.77 -13.84 -11.89
C LEU A 35 -14.78 -15.22 -11.22
N THR A 36 -14.50 -15.30 -9.92
CA THR A 36 -14.46 -16.55 -9.15
C THR A 36 -15.74 -16.79 -8.34
N PHE A 37 -16.85 -16.09 -8.65
CA PHE A 37 -18.12 -16.19 -7.92
C PHE A 37 -18.00 -15.95 -6.41
N GLY A 38 -17.11 -15.04 -6.00
CA GLY A 38 -16.87 -14.69 -4.60
C GLY A 38 -15.95 -15.66 -3.86
N LEU A 39 -15.49 -16.74 -4.48
CA LEU A 39 -14.60 -17.72 -3.84
C LEU A 39 -13.20 -17.13 -3.53
N TRP A 40 -12.83 -16.04 -4.20
CA TRP A 40 -11.56 -15.32 -3.99
C TRP A 40 -11.63 -14.20 -2.93
N LEU A 41 -12.81 -13.89 -2.37
CA LEU A 41 -12.98 -12.92 -1.29
C LEU A 41 -12.08 -13.18 -0.05
N PRO A 42 -11.98 -14.40 0.50
CA PRO A 42 -11.15 -14.65 1.69
C PRO A 42 -9.65 -14.45 1.42
N VAL A 43 -9.16 -14.88 0.25
CA VAL A 43 -7.77 -14.65 -0.19
C VAL A 43 -7.50 -13.15 -0.36
N TRP A 44 -8.48 -12.40 -0.89
CA TRP A 44 -8.38 -10.94 -0.98
C TRP A 44 -8.27 -10.26 0.38
N ILE A 45 -9.06 -10.67 1.38
CA ILE A 45 -8.98 -10.11 2.74
C ILE A 45 -7.59 -10.39 3.34
N PHE A 46 -7.09 -11.61 3.23
CA PHE A 46 -5.79 -12.00 3.77
C PHE A 46 -4.62 -11.20 3.16
N ILE A 47 -4.66 -10.97 1.84
CA ILE A 47 -3.65 -10.17 1.11
C ILE A 47 -3.84 -8.67 1.33
N SER A 48 -5.08 -8.23 1.58
CA SER A 48 -5.39 -6.81 1.87
C SER A 48 -4.90 -6.36 3.23
N ILE A 49 -4.74 -7.29 4.19
CA ILE A 49 -4.09 -7.03 5.48
C ILE A 49 -2.60 -6.79 5.22
N LYS A 50 -2.26 -5.57 4.82
CA LYS A 50 -0.87 -5.16 4.56
C LYS A 50 -0.21 -4.61 5.81
N ILE A 51 0.77 -5.35 6.31
CA ILE A 51 1.84 -4.89 7.19
C ILE A 51 2.83 -4.07 6.35
N GLY A 52 2.45 -2.83 6.05
CA GLY A 52 3.25 -1.95 5.19
C GLY A 52 3.10 -0.51 5.64
N GLY A 53 3.88 -0.13 6.63
CA GLY A 53 4.03 1.25 7.07
C GLY A 53 4.52 2.16 5.94
N TRP A 54 4.32 3.47 6.11
CA TRP A 54 4.81 4.48 5.18
C TRP A 54 6.34 4.42 5.08
N LYS A 55 6.88 4.49 3.86
CA LYS A 55 8.32 4.52 3.63
C LYS A 55 8.73 5.85 3.05
N CYS A 56 9.86 6.37 3.51
CA CYS A 56 10.47 7.56 2.94
C CYS A 56 10.93 7.29 1.48
N SER A 57 10.65 8.21 0.56
CA SER A 57 11.12 8.11 -0.84
C SER A 57 12.60 8.44 -1.01
N THR A 58 13.23 9.09 -0.03
CA THR A 58 14.64 9.52 -0.10
C THR A 58 15.59 8.53 0.57
N CYS A 59 15.27 8.06 1.78
CA CYS A 59 16.15 7.16 2.54
C CYS A 59 15.59 5.74 2.73
N GLY A 60 14.35 5.47 2.33
CA GLY A 60 13.75 4.13 2.40
C GLY A 60 13.39 3.62 3.79
N VAL A 61 13.73 4.35 4.86
CA VAL A 61 13.33 4.02 6.24
C VAL A 61 11.83 4.23 6.44
N ARG A 62 11.25 3.55 7.44
CA ARG A 62 9.85 3.77 7.82
C ARG A 62 9.73 5.22 8.34
N ALA A 63 8.83 5.98 7.71
CA ALA A 63 8.55 7.36 8.05
C ALA A 63 7.47 7.45 9.13
#